data_AF-A0A959N4C4-F1
#
_entry.id   AF-A0A959N4C4-F1
#
_cell.length_a   1.000
_cell.length_b   1.000
_cell.length_c   1.000
_cell.angle_alpha   90.00
_cell.angle_beta   90.00
_cell.angle_gamma   90.00
#
_symmetry.space_group_name_H-M   'P 1'
#
loop_
_entity.id
_entity.type
_entity.pdbx_description
1 polymer ?
#
loop_
_entity_poly.entity_id
_entity_poly.type
_entity_poly.pdbx_seq_one_letter_code
_entity_poly.pdbx_strand_id
1 'polypeptide(L)'
;IDNGELDWAENFVNDHIKEMHSEYQENMKFYSMAIIHFEKGEFEKSLENITKVKYDFFLFKMDVKITMFKIYFELELYDQAYSIIDTLKHYISNSRDLSDIMKHRGSNFAKYGTKLLNEKTRDHDADPGLLIEMISSEKHLGSKSWFLKKLSPE
;
A
#
# COMPACT_ATOMS: atom_id res chain seq x y z
N ILE A 1 11.37 4.66 -10.91
CA ILE A 1 12.51 4.01 -10.24
C ILE A 1 13.08 3.04 -11.25
N ASP A 2 14.36 3.13 -11.54
CA ASP A 2 15.03 2.17 -12.42
C ASP A 2 15.50 0.93 -11.63
N ASN A 3 15.87 -0.13 -12.35
CA ASN A 3 16.30 -1.37 -11.70
C ASN A 3 17.58 -1.21 -10.87
N GLY A 4 18.48 -0.28 -11.25
CA GLY A 4 19.73 -0.05 -10.52
C GLY A 4 19.50 0.57 -9.15
N GLU A 5 18.54 1.50 -9.04
CA GLU A 5 18.11 2.08 -7.76
C GLU A 5 17.49 1.02 -6.83
N LEU A 6 16.74 0.05 -7.37
CA LEU A 6 16.12 -1.02 -6.58
C LEU A 6 17.14 -2.03 -6.07
N ASP A 7 18.13 -2.39 -6.89
CA ASP A 7 19.22 -3.28 -6.47
C ASP A 7 20.11 -2.61 -5.42
N TRP A 8 20.36 -1.31 -5.56
CA TRP A 8 21.02 -0.52 -4.51
C TRP A 8 20.20 -0.54 -3.21
N ALA A 9 18.88 -0.32 -3.28
CA ALA A 9 18.03 -0.32 -2.09
C ALA A 9 18.01 -1.68 -1.38
N GLU A 10 18.02 -2.78 -2.13
CA GLU A 10 18.10 -4.14 -1.59
C GLU A 10 19.43 -4.38 -0.84
N ASN A 11 20.55 -3.98 -1.43
CA ASN A 11 21.85 -4.06 -0.78
C ASN A 11 21.89 -3.17 0.48
N PHE A 12 21.41 -1.93 0.38
CA PHE A 12 21.35 -1.01 1.51
C PHE A 12 20.59 -1.59 2.71
N VAL A 13 19.43 -2.20 2.47
CA VAL A 13 18.66 -2.87 3.53
C VAL A 13 19.46 -4.01 4.14
N ASN A 14 20.05 -4.88 3.32
CA ASN A 14 20.79 -6.04 3.83
C ASN A 14 22.04 -5.66 4.63
N ASP A 15 22.73 -4.59 4.22
CA ASP A 15 23.97 -4.13 4.84
C ASP A 15 23.71 -3.38 6.16
N HIS A 16 22.66 -2.55 6.22
CA HIS A 16 22.43 -1.65 7.35
C HIS A 16 21.33 -2.10 8.31
N ILE A 17 20.53 -3.13 8.01
CA ILE A 17 19.45 -3.55 8.93
C ILE A 17 19.95 -3.91 10.33
N LYS A 18 21.17 -4.46 10.43
CA LYS A 18 21.78 -4.85 11.71
C LYS A 18 22.13 -3.67 12.62
N GLU A 19 22.16 -2.45 12.08
CA GLU A 19 22.41 -1.22 12.82
C GLU A 19 21.16 -0.73 13.57
N MET A 20 19.97 -1.20 13.18
CA MET A 20 18.73 -0.86 13.87
C MET A 20 18.63 -1.56 15.23
N HIS A 21 17.82 -1.03 16.14
CA HIS A 21 17.50 -1.72 17.39
C HIS A 21 16.88 -3.09 17.09
N SER A 22 17.33 -4.14 17.79
CA SER A 22 17.06 -5.55 17.46
C SER A 22 15.56 -5.87 17.34
N GLU A 23 14.73 -5.20 18.14
CA GLU A 23 13.27 -5.37 18.12
C GLU A 23 12.61 -4.95 16.80
N TYR A 24 13.23 -4.04 16.04
CA TYR A 24 12.68 -3.51 14.79
C TYR A 24 13.31 -4.13 13.54
N GLN A 25 14.48 -4.78 13.66
CA GLN A 25 15.26 -5.29 12.53
C GLN A 25 14.44 -6.22 11.64
N GLU A 26 13.79 -7.24 12.22
CA GLU A 26 13.05 -8.25 11.47
C GLU A 26 11.87 -7.61 10.71
N ASN A 27 11.05 -6.82 11.40
CA ASN A 27 9.90 -6.16 10.79
C ASN A 27 10.32 -5.16 9.70
N MET A 28 11.36 -4.36 9.92
CA MET A 28 11.84 -3.42 8.90
C MET A 28 12.46 -4.14 7.71
N LYS A 29 13.14 -5.28 7.92
CA LYS A 29 13.64 -6.09 6.81
C LYS A 29 12.48 -6.55 5.94
N PHE A 30 11.47 -7.19 6.52
CA PHE A 30 10.32 -7.69 5.78
C PHE A 30 9.55 -6.58 5.09
N TYR A 31 9.29 -5.46 5.78
CA TYR A 31 8.60 -4.33 5.18
C TYR A 31 9.38 -3.71 4.01
N SER A 32 10.69 -3.51 4.16
CA SER A 32 11.52 -2.92 3.11
C SER A 32 11.62 -3.85 1.90
N MET A 33 11.84 -5.15 2.13
CA MET A 33 11.86 -6.14 1.06
C MET A 33 10.51 -6.24 0.34
N ALA A 34 9.40 -6.10 1.05
CA ALA A 34 8.08 -6.05 0.43
C ALA A 34 7.94 -4.85 -0.52
N ILE A 35 8.39 -3.65 -0.12
CA ILE A 35 8.36 -2.46 -0.98
C ILE A 35 9.25 -2.65 -2.20
N ILE A 36 10.49 -3.14 -2.02
CA ILE A 36 11.44 -3.35 -3.11
C ILE A 36 10.85 -4.32 -4.15
N HIS A 37 10.35 -5.48 -3.70
CA HIS A 37 9.70 -6.43 -4.59
C HIS A 37 8.46 -5.86 -5.28
N PHE A 38 7.67 -5.02 -4.58
CA PHE A 38 6.52 -4.35 -5.18
C PHE A 38 6.94 -3.45 -6.35
N GLU A 39 7.96 -2.63 -6.15
CA GLU A 39 8.46 -1.72 -7.20
C GLU A 39 9.16 -2.47 -8.34
N LYS A 40 9.73 -3.65 -8.07
CA LYS A 40 10.23 -4.58 -9.11
C LYS A 40 9.11 -5.29 -9.90
N GLY A 41 7.85 -5.16 -9.48
CA GLY A 41 6.71 -5.90 -10.05
C GLY A 41 6.63 -7.37 -9.62
N GLU A 42 7.41 -7.77 -8.60
CA GLU A 42 7.44 -9.13 -8.05
C GLU A 42 6.41 -9.26 -6.92
N PHE A 43 5.13 -9.17 -7.27
CA PHE A 43 4.04 -9.00 -6.31
C PHE A 43 3.86 -10.19 -5.36
N GLU A 44 4.13 -11.42 -5.79
CA GLU A 44 4.06 -12.62 -4.94
C GLU A 44 5.15 -12.60 -3.86
N LYS A 45 6.39 -12.24 -4.23
CA LYS A 45 7.48 -12.06 -3.26
C LYS A 45 7.20 -10.89 -2.32
N SER A 46 6.58 -9.83 -2.84
CA SER A 46 6.12 -8.71 -2.03
C SER A 46 5.09 -9.17 -1.00
N LEU A 47 4.12 -9.99 -1.40
CA LEU A 47 3.11 -10.58 -0.52
C LEU A 47 3.74 -11.48 0.56
N GLU A 48 4.70 -12.32 0.17
CA GLU A 48 5.41 -13.21 1.10
C GLU A 48 6.13 -12.42 2.20
N ASN A 49 6.73 -11.27 1.85
CA ASN A 49 7.43 -10.43 2.82
C ASN A 49 6.46 -9.62 3.68
N ILE A 50 5.47 -8.95 3.08
CA ILE A 50 4.57 -8.05 3.82
C ILE A 50 3.74 -8.80 4.87
N THR A 51 3.41 -10.07 4.61
CA THR A 51 2.64 -10.91 5.54
C THR A 51 3.44 -11.39 6.75
N LYS A 52 4.78 -11.32 6.69
CA LYS A 52 5.68 -11.61 7.83
C LYS A 52 5.84 -10.42 8.79
N VAL A 53 5.37 -9.23 8.43
CA VAL A 53 5.43 -8.04 9.29
C VAL A 53 4.45 -8.18 10.46
N LYS A 54 4.98 -8.19 11.69
CA LYS A 54 4.20 -8.31 12.93
C LYS A 54 3.66 -6.96 13.35
N TYR A 55 2.35 -6.76 13.15
CA TYR A 55 1.65 -5.49 13.36
C TYR A 55 1.67 -4.91 14.77
N ASP A 56 1.81 -5.75 15.80
CA ASP A 56 1.65 -5.32 17.19
C ASP A 56 2.75 -4.36 17.64
N PHE A 57 3.93 -4.46 17.03
CA PHE A 57 5.11 -3.66 17.33
C PHE A 57 5.56 -2.79 16.15
N PHE A 58 4.83 -2.82 15.03
CA PHE A 58 5.24 -2.11 13.83
C PHE A 58 4.63 -0.71 13.75
N LEU A 59 5.51 0.29 13.79
CA LEU A 59 5.14 1.71 13.79
C LEU A 59 4.37 2.13 12.53
N PHE A 60 4.61 1.48 11.38
CA PHE A 60 4.01 1.85 10.09
C PHE A 60 2.81 0.95 9.72
N LYS A 61 1.97 0.60 10.71
CA LYS A 61 0.80 -0.30 10.52
C LYS A 61 -0.16 0.18 9.43
N MET A 62 -0.36 1.50 9.27
CA MET A 62 -1.15 2.07 8.17
C MET A 62 -0.54 1.75 6.81
N ASP A 63 0.78 1.97 6.68
CA ASP A 63 1.50 1.81 5.42
C ASP A 63 1.59 0.34 4.99
N VAL A 64 1.71 -0.59 5.93
CA VAL A 64 1.62 -2.04 5.65
C VAL A 64 0.26 -2.38 5.05
N LYS A 65 -0.85 -1.90 5.63
CA LYS A 65 -2.20 -2.17 5.11
C LYS A 65 -2.40 -1.58 3.72
N ILE A 66 -1.91 -0.37 3.50
CA ILE A 66 -1.90 0.29 2.18
C ILE A 66 -1.10 -0.53 1.17
N THR A 67 0.07 -1.02 1.57
CA THR A 67 0.95 -1.83 0.72
C THR A 67 0.31 -3.18 0.40
N MET A 68 -0.26 -3.86 1.39
CA MET A 68 -1.03 -5.10 1.17
C MET A 68 -2.20 -4.90 0.22
N PHE A 69 -2.94 -3.80 0.34
CA PHE A 69 -4.00 -3.48 -0.61
C PHE A 69 -3.46 -3.40 -2.05
N LYS A 70 -2.37 -2.64 -2.26
CA LYS A 70 -1.77 -2.51 -3.59
C LYS A 70 -1.32 -3.88 -4.11
N ILE A 71 -0.66 -4.70 -3.29
CA ILE A 71 -0.22 -6.05 -3.66
C ILE A 71 -1.41 -6.93 -4.06
N TYR A 72 -2.46 -6.98 -3.24
CA TYR A 72 -3.65 -7.77 -3.56
C TYR A 72 -4.33 -7.29 -4.83
N PHE A 73 -4.36 -5.98 -5.07
CA PHE A 73 -4.89 -5.42 -6.30
C PHE A 73 -4.08 -5.86 -7.53
N GLU A 74 -2.75 -5.78 -7.47
CA GLU A 74 -1.88 -6.17 -8.59
C GLU A 74 -1.89 -7.69 -8.86
N LEU A 75 -2.20 -8.50 -7.84
CA LEU A 75 -2.38 -9.94 -7.96
C LEU A 75 -3.83 -10.36 -8.31
N GLU A 76 -4.73 -9.39 -8.56
CA GLU A 76 -6.16 -9.61 -8.80
C GLU A 76 -6.89 -10.37 -7.66
N LEU A 77 -6.32 -10.34 -6.46
CA LEU A 77 -6.87 -10.91 -5.23
C LEU A 77 -7.89 -9.94 -4.61
N TYR A 78 -8.96 -9.66 -5.35
CA TYR A 78 -9.88 -8.56 -5.03
C TYR A 78 -10.65 -8.76 -3.72
N ASP A 79 -11.02 -9.99 -3.36
CA ASP A 79 -11.67 -10.27 -2.07
C ASP A 79 -10.77 -9.90 -0.89
N GLN A 80 -9.48 -10.22 -1.00
CA GLN A 80 -8.46 -9.86 -0.01
C GLN A 80 -8.22 -8.34 0.00
N ALA A 81 -8.26 -7.70 -1.16
CA ALA A 81 -8.17 -6.24 -1.28
C ALA A 81 -9.37 -5.52 -0.61
N TYR A 82 -10.59 -6.03 -0.76
CA TYR A 82 -11.77 -5.53 -0.04
C TYR A 82 -11.59 -5.71 1.48
N SER A 83 -11.22 -6.92 1.90
CA SER A 83 -11.00 -7.24 3.31
C SER A 83 -9.97 -6.32 3.96
N ILE A 84 -8.80 -6.11 3.33
CA ILE A 84 -7.75 -5.28 3.90
C ILE A 84 -8.16 -3.81 3.98
N ILE A 85 -8.93 -3.29 3.01
CA ILE A 85 -9.51 -1.95 3.06
C ILE A 85 -10.41 -1.78 4.29
N ASP A 86 -11.24 -2.76 4.60
CA ASP A 86 -12.12 -2.67 5.76
C ASP A 86 -11.31 -2.71 7.06
N THR A 87 -10.26 -3.54 7.13
CA THR A 87 -9.34 -3.48 8.27
C THR A 87 -8.61 -2.13 8.40
N LEU A 88 -8.32 -1.46 7.28
CA LEU A 88 -7.71 -0.15 7.26
C LEU A 88 -8.68 0.91 7.81
N LYS A 89 -9.94 0.90 7.37
CA LYS A 89 -11.00 1.78 7.90
C LYS A 89 -11.15 1.62 9.41
N HIS A 90 -11.25 0.37 9.90
CA HIS A 90 -11.33 0.08 11.34
C HIS A 90 -10.09 0.53 12.11
N TYR A 91 -8.90 0.35 11.53
CA TYR A 91 -7.68 0.83 12.16
C TYR A 91 -7.67 2.36 12.29
N ILE A 92 -8.04 3.08 11.22
CA ILE A 92 -8.10 4.55 11.23
C ILE A 92 -9.12 5.08 12.25
N SER A 93 -10.31 4.47 12.32
CA SER A 93 -11.37 4.92 13.22
C SER A 93 -11.01 4.72 14.70
N ASN A 94 -10.27 3.66 15.01
CA ASN A 94 -9.97 3.26 16.38
C ASN A 94 -8.61 3.76 16.89
N SER A 95 -7.72 4.22 16.01
CA SER A 95 -6.38 4.66 16.41
C SER A 95 -6.40 6.06 17.01
N ARG A 96 -5.99 6.15 18.28
CA ARG A 96 -5.83 7.43 18.98
C ARG A 96 -4.50 8.11 18.66
N ASP A 97 -3.49 7.33 18.29
CA ASP A 97 -2.12 7.82 18.06
C ASP A 97 -1.91 8.41 16.65
N LEU A 98 -2.87 8.23 15.74
CA LEU A 98 -2.81 8.85 14.42
C LEU A 98 -3.21 10.32 14.50
N SER A 99 -2.35 11.19 13.98
CA SER A 99 -2.69 12.59 13.74
C SER A 99 -3.89 12.72 12.79
N ASP A 100 -4.60 13.85 12.85
CA ASP A 100 -5.74 14.11 11.98
C ASP A 100 -5.36 14.04 10.49
N ILE A 101 -4.15 14.49 10.15
CA ILE A 101 -3.61 14.42 8.79
C ILE A 101 -3.43 12.96 8.36
N MET A 102 -2.89 12.10 9.23
CA MET A 102 -2.72 10.67 8.92
C MET A 102 -4.08 9.97 8.78
N LYS A 103 -5.03 10.26 9.68
CA LYS A 103 -6.41 9.73 9.58
C LYS A 103 -7.08 10.16 8.28
N HIS A 104 -6.92 11.42 7.89
CA HIS A 104 -7.48 11.95 6.66
C HIS A 104 -6.86 11.27 5.43
N ARG A 105 -5.53 11.13 5.38
CA ARG A 105 -4.83 10.42 4.29
C ARG A 105 -5.25 8.96 4.18
N GLY A 106 -5.31 8.25 5.31
CA GLY A 106 -5.75 6.86 5.33
C GLY A 106 -7.22 6.71 4.91
N SER A 107 -8.09 7.61 5.35
CA SER A 107 -9.52 7.60 4.96
C SER A 107 -9.68 7.86 3.47
N ASN A 108 -8.93 8.81 2.91
CA ASN A 108 -8.91 9.06 1.48
C ASN A 108 -8.41 7.83 0.72
N PHE A 109 -7.32 7.22 1.17
CA PHE A 109 -6.83 5.98 0.54
C PHE A 109 -7.90 4.89 0.54
N ALA A 110 -8.56 4.62 1.68
CA ALA A 110 -9.61 3.62 1.76
C ALA A 110 -10.81 3.94 0.85
N LYS A 111 -11.21 5.21 0.76
CA LYS A 111 -12.27 5.70 -0.13
C LYS A 111 -11.94 5.45 -1.59
N TYR A 112 -10.77 5.91 -2.06
CA TYR A 112 -10.38 5.76 -3.47
C TYR A 112 -10.00 4.33 -3.82
N GLY A 113 -9.42 3.56 -2.89
CA GLY A 113 -9.20 2.12 -3.03
C GLY A 113 -10.48 1.34 -3.23
N THR A 114 -11.54 1.66 -2.46
CA THR A 114 -12.86 1.03 -2.63
C THR A 114 -13.45 1.37 -4.00
N LYS A 115 -13.31 2.62 -4.44
CA LYS A 115 -13.78 3.05 -5.78
C LYS A 115 -13.03 2.34 -6.89
N LEU A 116 -11.71 2.21 -6.78
CA LEU A 116 -10.87 1.49 -7.73
C LEU A 116 -11.26 0.00 -7.83
N LEU A 117 -11.50 -0.67 -6.69
CA LEU A 117 -11.97 -2.06 -6.72
C LEU A 117 -13.33 -2.18 -7.39
N ASN A 118 -14.29 -1.32 -7.03
CA ASN A 118 -15.60 -1.34 -7.66
C ASN A 118 -15.52 -1.13 -9.18
N GLU A 119 -14.65 -0.23 -9.65
CA GLU A 119 -14.38 -0.02 -11.08
C GLU A 119 -13.87 -1.30 -11.76
N LYS A 120 -12.97 -2.05 -11.11
CA LYS A 120 -12.40 -3.27 -11.70
C LYS A 120 -13.31 -4.49 -11.61
N THR A 121 -14.13 -4.60 -10.55
CA THR A 121 -14.92 -5.81 -10.29
C THR A 121 -16.40 -5.67 -10.66
N ARG A 122 -16.89 -4.46 -10.96
CA ARG A 122 -18.26 -4.25 -11.42
C ARG A 122 -18.26 -3.92 -12.89
N ASP A 123 -19.10 -4.62 -13.61
CA ASP A 123 -19.07 -4.66 -15.07
C ASP A 123 -19.79 -3.43 -15.70
N HIS A 124 -20.61 -2.69 -14.94
CA HIS A 124 -21.51 -1.67 -15.52
C HIS A 124 -21.73 -0.51 -14.51
N ASP A 125 -21.59 0.74 -14.97
CA ASP A 125 -21.89 2.05 -14.30
C ASP A 125 -20.74 2.86 -13.69
N ALA A 126 -19.48 2.45 -13.84
CA ALA A 126 -18.37 3.26 -13.35
C ALA A 126 -17.79 4.12 -14.49
N ASP A 127 -17.49 5.40 -14.19
CA ASP A 127 -16.87 6.36 -15.10
C ASP A 127 -15.42 6.57 -14.65
N PRO A 128 -14.44 5.88 -15.28
CA PRO A 128 -13.03 6.03 -14.96
C PRO A 128 -12.56 7.49 -15.06
N GLY A 129 -13.13 8.28 -15.99
CA GLY A 129 -12.78 9.68 -16.20
C GLY A 129 -13.11 10.53 -14.98
N LEU A 130 -14.32 10.41 -14.45
CA LEU A 130 -14.72 11.07 -13.21
C LEU A 130 -13.83 10.65 -12.02
N LEU A 131 -13.49 9.37 -11.93
CA LEU A 131 -12.61 8.88 -10.86
C LEU A 131 -11.19 9.46 -10.97
N ILE A 132 -10.65 9.55 -12.18
CA ILE A 132 -9.37 10.19 -12.49
C ILE A 132 -9.39 11.67 -12.08
N GLU A 133 -10.45 12.42 -12.40
CA GLU A 133 -10.57 13.83 -12.03
C GLU A 133 -10.62 14.02 -10.50
N MET A 134 -11.40 13.20 -9.80
CA MET A 134 -11.49 13.21 -8.34
C MET A 134 -10.12 12.92 -7.69
N ILE A 135 -9.40 11.91 -8.19
CA ILE A 135 -8.07 11.56 -7.71
C ILE A 135 -7.07 12.68 -8.01
N SER A 136 -7.14 13.28 -9.19
CA SER A 136 -6.25 14.35 -9.62
C SER A 136 -6.40 15.60 -8.76
N SER A 137 -7.63 15.95 -8.36
CA SER A 137 -7.93 17.11 -7.52
C SER A 137 -7.71 16.89 -6.02
N GLU A 138 -7.64 15.64 -5.54
CA GLU A 138 -7.48 15.33 -4.12
C GLU A 138 -6.07 15.66 -3.60
N LYS A 139 -5.95 16.62 -2.68
CA LYS A 139 -4.65 17.08 -2.16
C LYS A 139 -4.03 16.11 -1.15
N HIS A 140 -4.84 15.33 -0.46
CA HIS A 140 -4.40 14.48 0.65
C HIS A 140 -4.55 13.00 0.35
N LEU A 141 -4.18 12.59 -0.86
CA LEU A 141 -4.14 11.19 -1.28
C LEU A 141 -2.71 10.72 -1.45
N GLY A 142 -2.29 9.79 -0.59
CA GLY A 142 -1.06 9.02 -0.79
C GLY A 142 -1.18 8.10 -2.01
N SER A 143 -0.04 7.79 -2.65
CA SER A 143 0.01 6.89 -3.82
C SER A 143 -0.85 7.35 -5.01
N LYS A 144 -1.07 8.66 -5.17
CA LYS A 144 -1.87 9.22 -6.28
C LYS A 144 -1.42 8.72 -7.65
N SER A 145 -0.11 8.72 -7.92
CA SER A 145 0.46 8.24 -9.18
C SER A 145 0.11 6.78 -9.46
N TRP A 146 0.10 5.93 -8.42
CA TRP A 146 -0.28 4.53 -8.55
C TRP A 146 -1.75 4.39 -8.92
N PHE A 147 -2.67 5.10 -8.24
CA PHE A 147 -4.09 5.09 -8.59
C PHE A 147 -4.34 5.50 -10.03
N LEU A 148 -3.71 6.59 -10.48
CA LEU A 148 -3.86 7.07 -11.86
C LEU A 148 -3.34 6.05 -12.88
N LYS A 149 -2.20 5.40 -12.59
CA LYS A 149 -1.68 4.31 -13.43
C LYS A 149 -2.66 3.14 -13.54
N LYS A 150 -3.36 2.77 -12.46
CA LYS A 150 -4.32 1.65 -12.45
C LYS A 150 -5.64 1.96 -13.19
N LEU A 151 -5.98 3.24 -13.35
CA LEU A 151 -7.18 3.72 -14.04
C LEU A 151 -6.93 4.12 -15.49
N SER A 152 -5.67 4.30 -15.88
CA SER A 152 -5.33 4.63 -17.27
C SER A 152 -5.54 3.41 -18.17
N PRO A 153 -6.08 3.56 -19.39
CA PRO A 153 -6.11 2.47 -20.38
C PRO A 153 -4.69 2.03 -20.73
N GLU A 154 -4.50 0.72 -20.97
CA GLU A 154 -3.26 0.18 -21.54
C GLU A 154 -3.04 0.59 -23.00
#